data_AF-A0A9W6SXZ4-F1
#
_entry.id   AF-A0A9W6SXZ4-F1
#
_cell.length_a   1.000
_cell.length_b   1.000
_cell.length_c   1.000
_cell.angle_alpha   90.00
_cell.angle_beta   90.00
_cell.angle_gamma   90.00
#
_symmetry.space_group_name_H-M   'P 1'
#
loop_
_entity.id
_entity.type
_entity.pdbx_description
1 polymer ?
#
loop_
_entity_poly.entity_id
_entity_poly.type
_entity_poly.pdbx_seq_one_letter_code
_entity_poly.pdbx_strand_id
1 'polypeptide(L)'
;MLLMKKYDPATDTYYFYIGEPIEIKWNCKTTTETSWIGFYNLLQTSRSKLQTLISSLDHWLPLHKSCKLYKNKLTKYSNLIDEDKDNLSNGKIIFQNDLLYFKPGAYEFRLYLNSNHEVYSISEAFELRLPVLNIPKISNDSQVIQNEVIDKFVDEVYLKIFKPIYDNISLDDLNSNWVTIISDKKNKLKFENLSNLINLILKFNLNKNYLINEENLKKLCIKLIRIKNLFDSEELNEFNEFNEIENKKII
;
A
#
# COMPACT_ATOMS: atom_id res chain seq x y z
N MET A 1 19.10 -5.42 9.92
CA MET A 1 17.78 -4.79 10.16
C MET A 1 16.77 -5.89 10.38
N LEU A 2 15.85 -5.72 11.33
CA LEU A 2 14.79 -6.68 11.64
C LEU A 2 13.42 -6.08 11.28
N LEU A 3 12.61 -6.88 10.60
CA LEU A 3 11.27 -6.51 10.13
C LEU A 3 10.24 -7.48 10.73
N MET A 4 9.12 -6.95 11.22
CA MET A 4 7.99 -7.75 11.70
C MET A 4 7.07 -8.12 10.53
N LYS A 5 7.54 -9.05 9.69
CA LYS A 5 6.92 -9.44 8.42
C LYS A 5 6.01 -10.65 8.56
N LYS A 6 4.93 -10.71 7.75
CA LYS A 6 4.08 -11.91 7.65
C LYS A 6 4.81 -12.97 6.83
N TYR A 7 4.57 -14.25 7.10
CA TYR A 7 5.15 -15.38 6.37
C TYR A 7 4.05 -16.14 5.63
N ASP A 8 4.30 -16.45 4.35
CA ASP A 8 3.46 -17.32 3.54
C ASP A 8 4.15 -18.68 3.34
N PRO A 9 3.66 -19.74 3.99
CA PRO A 9 4.23 -21.08 3.86
C PRO A 9 4.09 -21.68 2.45
N ALA A 10 3.12 -21.22 1.65
CA ALA A 10 2.85 -21.81 0.33
C ALA A 10 3.90 -21.37 -0.70
N THR A 11 4.38 -20.13 -0.58
CA THR A 11 5.40 -19.56 -1.48
C THR A 11 6.78 -19.46 -0.84
N ASP A 12 6.91 -19.80 0.45
CA ASP A 12 8.11 -19.60 1.27
C ASP A 12 8.63 -18.16 1.20
N THR A 13 7.72 -17.20 1.26
CA THR A 13 8.06 -15.76 1.16
C THR A 13 7.49 -14.97 2.31
N TYR A 14 8.15 -13.85 2.61
CA TYR A 14 7.63 -12.88 3.56
C TYR A 14 6.96 -11.71 2.87
N TYR A 15 5.94 -11.12 3.51
CA TYR A 15 5.15 -10.06 2.88
C TYR A 15 4.55 -9.05 3.88
N PHE A 16 4.13 -7.92 3.31
CA PHE A 16 3.22 -6.94 3.89
C PHE A 16 2.09 -6.67 2.90
N TYR A 17 0.92 -6.25 3.38
CA TYR A 17 -0.09 -5.69 2.49
C TYR A 17 0.25 -4.23 2.16
N ILE A 18 -0.04 -3.84 0.93
CA ILE A 18 0.12 -2.45 0.48
C ILE A 18 -0.64 -1.52 1.44
N GLY A 19 0.06 -0.49 1.90
CA GLY A 19 -0.49 0.50 2.82
C GLY A 19 -0.34 0.15 4.31
N GLU A 20 0.06 -1.08 4.67
CA GLU A 20 0.39 -1.39 6.05
C GLU A 20 1.67 -0.68 6.49
N PRO A 21 1.70 -0.06 7.68
CA PRO A 21 2.93 0.47 8.25
C PRO A 21 3.98 -0.63 8.42
N ILE A 22 5.22 -0.34 8.03
CA ILE A 22 6.35 -1.26 8.13
C ILE A 22 7.31 -0.74 9.20
N GLU A 23 7.33 -1.42 10.35
CA GLU A 23 8.31 -1.14 11.40
C GLU A 23 9.63 -1.86 11.11
N ILE A 24 10.72 -1.09 11.21
CA ILE A 24 12.09 -1.54 11.03
C ILE A 24 12.84 -1.30 12.31
N LYS A 25 13.38 -2.35 12.92
CA LYS A 25 14.37 -2.23 14.00
C LYS A 25 15.75 -2.31 13.39
N TRP A 26 16.58 -1.32 13.66
CA TRP A 26 17.94 -1.26 13.16
C TRP A 26 18.93 -1.22 14.33
N ASN A 27 20.10 -1.82 14.10
CA ASN A 27 21.22 -1.82 15.02
C ASN A 27 22.50 -1.76 14.18
N CYS A 28 23.35 -0.79 14.44
CA CYS A 28 24.61 -0.53 13.76
C CYS A 28 25.59 0.08 14.77
N LYS A 29 26.83 -0.42 14.84
CA LYS A 29 27.83 0.04 15.81
C LYS A 29 28.18 1.52 15.69
N THR A 30 28.16 2.06 14.47
CA THR A 30 28.57 3.44 14.18
C THR A 30 27.62 4.03 13.14
N THR A 31 26.63 4.77 13.60
CA THR A 31 25.85 5.66 12.75
C THR A 31 26.30 7.10 12.97
N THR A 32 25.94 7.94 12.04
CA THR A 32 26.08 9.40 12.13
C THR A 32 24.74 10.05 11.89
N GLU A 33 24.59 11.32 12.27
CA GLU A 33 23.34 12.06 12.10
C GLU A 33 22.82 12.06 10.66
N THR A 34 23.70 11.92 9.67
CA THR A 34 23.35 11.87 8.25
C THR A 34 23.06 10.47 7.72
N SER A 35 22.99 9.46 8.60
CA SER A 35 22.62 8.09 8.24
C SER A 35 21.11 7.99 7.97
N TRP A 36 20.73 7.13 7.03
CA TRP A 36 19.34 7.01 6.58
C TRP A 36 19.03 5.61 6.07
N ILE A 37 17.74 5.26 6.07
CA ILE A 37 17.22 4.03 5.47
C ILE A 37 16.36 4.39 4.28
N GLY A 38 16.63 3.76 3.14
CA GLY A 38 15.80 3.84 1.94
C GLY A 38 15.01 2.56 1.72
N PHE A 39 13.82 2.71 1.16
CA PHE A 39 12.92 1.65 0.76
C PHE A 39 12.97 1.53 -0.77
N TYR A 40 13.22 0.34 -1.29
CA TYR A 40 13.50 0.14 -2.70
C TYR A 40 12.75 -1.02 -3.31
N ASN A 41 12.32 -0.85 -4.55
CA ASN A 41 11.88 -1.95 -5.39
C ASN A 41 13.09 -2.75 -5.87
N LEU A 42 13.08 -4.06 -5.63
CA LEU A 42 14.21 -4.95 -5.90
C LEU A 42 14.56 -5.01 -7.40
N LEU A 43 13.58 -4.93 -8.29
CA LEU A 43 13.83 -4.98 -9.74
C LEU A 43 14.64 -3.76 -10.19
N GLN A 44 14.39 -2.60 -9.59
CA GLN A 44 15.09 -1.36 -9.90
C GLN A 44 16.54 -1.38 -9.38
N THR A 45 16.77 -1.94 -8.20
CA THR A 45 18.08 -1.90 -7.54
C THR A 45 18.94 -3.15 -7.76
N SER A 46 18.44 -4.14 -8.50
CA SER A 46 19.08 -5.44 -8.78
C SER A 46 20.48 -5.37 -9.41
N ARG A 47 20.82 -4.27 -10.10
CA ARG A 47 22.11 -4.10 -10.78
C ARG A 47 23.29 -3.88 -9.83
N SER A 48 23.06 -3.44 -8.60
CA SER A 48 24.12 -3.29 -7.60
C SER A 48 23.59 -3.39 -6.18
N LYS A 49 24.20 -4.28 -5.40
CA LYS A 49 23.97 -4.42 -3.96
C LYS A 49 24.85 -3.47 -3.13
N LEU A 50 25.92 -2.93 -3.72
CA LEU A 50 26.92 -2.11 -3.02
C LEU A 50 26.64 -0.61 -3.13
N GLN A 51 26.02 -0.19 -4.24
CA GLN A 51 25.68 1.20 -4.49
C GLN A 51 24.28 1.28 -5.07
N THR A 52 23.55 2.34 -4.72
CA THR A 52 22.21 2.56 -5.27
C THR A 52 22.27 3.57 -6.40
N LEU A 53 22.04 3.10 -7.62
CA LEU A 53 22.09 3.89 -8.85
C LEU A 53 20.78 4.64 -9.15
N ILE A 54 19.76 4.43 -8.31
CA ILE A 54 18.41 4.97 -8.49
C ILE A 54 18.00 5.67 -7.19
N SER A 55 17.41 6.85 -7.32
CA SER A 55 16.88 7.61 -6.17
C SER A 55 15.86 6.77 -5.41
N SER A 56 15.79 6.94 -4.09
CA SER A 56 14.71 6.39 -3.25
C SER A 56 13.35 7.03 -3.56
N LEU A 57 13.27 8.05 -4.43
CA LEU A 57 12.02 8.71 -4.85
C LEU A 57 11.14 9.10 -3.66
N ASP A 58 11.76 9.71 -2.65
CA ASP A 58 11.16 10.09 -1.37
C ASP A 58 10.74 8.95 -0.41
N HIS A 59 10.94 7.68 -0.77
CA HIS A 59 10.74 6.52 0.10
C HIS A 59 11.95 6.26 1.01
N TRP A 60 12.30 7.24 1.85
CA TRP A 60 13.41 7.14 2.79
C TRP A 60 13.20 7.98 4.05
N LEU A 61 13.86 7.60 5.14
CA LEU A 61 13.87 8.33 6.40
C LEU A 61 15.29 8.40 7.00
N PRO A 62 15.63 9.52 7.65
CA PRO A 62 16.85 9.60 8.44
C PRO A 62 16.75 8.71 9.69
N LEU A 63 17.90 8.26 10.17
CA LEU A 63 17.95 7.51 11.42
C LEU A 63 17.76 8.39 12.65
N HIS A 64 18.21 9.65 12.56
CA HIS A 64 18.36 10.52 13.71
C HIS A 64 17.59 11.84 13.57
N LYS A 65 16.91 12.25 14.64
CA LYS A 65 16.12 13.49 14.69
C LYS A 65 17.00 14.73 14.81
N SER A 66 18.24 14.58 15.26
CA SER A 66 19.19 15.69 15.37
C SER A 66 19.68 16.21 14.02
N CYS A 67 19.45 15.46 12.92
CA CYS A 67 20.02 15.77 11.62
C CYS A 67 19.50 17.08 11.02
N LYS A 68 20.36 18.11 11.02
CA LYS A 68 20.03 19.44 10.48
C LYS A 68 19.89 19.47 8.96
N LEU A 69 20.45 18.50 8.23
CA LEU A 69 20.35 18.43 6.77
C LEU A 69 18.96 18.00 6.30
N TYR A 70 18.23 17.24 7.12
CA TYR A 70 16.95 16.64 6.75
C TYR A 70 15.75 17.29 7.43
N LYS A 71 15.86 18.57 7.80
CA LYS A 71 14.82 19.34 8.52
C LYS A 71 13.43 19.18 7.90
N ASN A 72 13.29 19.33 6.59
CA ASN A 72 11.99 19.21 5.92
C ASN A 72 11.35 17.83 6.10
N LYS A 73 12.15 16.76 6.02
CA LYS A 73 11.71 15.38 6.23
C LYS A 73 11.35 15.16 7.71
N LEU A 74 12.18 15.64 8.62
CA LEU A 74 11.98 15.51 10.07
C LEU A 74 10.77 16.30 10.59
N THR A 75 10.48 17.48 10.06
CA THR A 75 9.27 18.23 10.39
C THR A 75 8.02 17.40 10.12
N LYS A 76 8.04 16.58 9.07
CA LYS A 76 6.91 15.76 8.66
C LYS A 76 6.86 14.38 9.33
N TYR A 77 8.01 13.77 9.60
CA TYR A 77 8.09 12.35 9.98
C TYR A 77 8.89 12.07 11.27
N SER A 78 9.20 13.08 12.08
CA SER A 78 9.95 12.88 13.35
C SER A 78 9.26 11.96 14.35
N ASN A 79 7.94 11.83 14.28
CA ASN A 79 7.15 10.89 15.08
C ASN A 79 7.29 9.43 14.63
N LEU A 80 7.82 9.18 13.42
CA LEU A 80 8.03 7.84 12.86
C LEU A 80 9.43 7.30 13.15
N ILE A 81 10.26 8.08 13.84
CA ILE A 81 11.63 7.73 14.22
C ILE A 81 11.64 7.59 15.73
N ASP A 82 12.13 6.47 16.24
CA ASP A 82 12.34 6.21 17.65
C ASP A 82 13.79 5.77 17.84
N GLU A 83 14.65 6.72 18.20
CA GLU A 83 16.08 6.50 18.36
C GLU A 83 16.45 6.51 19.84
N ASP A 84 17.47 5.72 20.19
CA ASP A 84 18.12 5.86 21.48
C ASP A 84 18.98 7.13 21.47
N LYS A 85 18.55 8.14 22.25
CA LYS A 85 19.18 9.47 22.31
C LYS A 85 20.58 9.42 22.91
N ASP A 86 20.85 8.46 23.77
CA ASP A 86 22.13 8.33 24.46
C ASP A 86 23.09 7.42 23.67
N ASN A 87 22.54 6.58 22.78
CA ASN A 87 23.31 5.63 22.00
C ASN A 87 22.77 5.51 20.56
N LEU A 88 23.39 6.23 19.63
CA LEU A 88 23.02 6.25 18.21
C LEU A 88 23.14 4.88 17.51
N SER A 89 23.57 3.82 18.20
CA SER A 89 23.78 2.51 17.59
C SER A 89 22.50 1.70 17.30
N ASN A 90 21.33 2.11 17.79
CA ASN A 90 20.09 1.38 17.52
C ASN A 90 18.85 2.28 17.53
N GLY A 91 17.76 1.76 16.95
CA GLY A 91 16.48 2.44 16.95
C GLY A 91 15.42 1.71 16.14
N LYS A 92 14.28 2.37 16.00
CA LYS A 92 13.14 1.93 15.20
C LYS A 92 12.68 3.03 14.27
N ILE A 93 12.24 2.63 13.08
CA ILE A 93 11.63 3.52 12.10
C ILE A 93 10.37 2.88 11.55
N ILE A 94 9.34 3.68 11.34
CA ILE A 94 8.09 3.25 10.74
C ILE A 94 7.94 3.90 9.36
N PHE A 95 7.85 3.07 8.32
CA PHE A 95 7.45 3.52 6.98
C PHE A 95 5.93 3.41 6.86
N GLN A 96 5.25 4.51 6.55
CA GLN A 96 3.80 4.55 6.36
C GLN A 96 3.40 5.64 5.35
N ASN A 97 2.15 5.60 4.88
CA ASN A 97 1.55 6.60 4.01
C ASN A 97 2.39 6.83 2.75
N ASP A 98 2.76 8.08 2.44
CA ASP A 98 3.53 8.45 1.26
C ASP A 98 5.00 8.02 1.29
N LEU A 99 5.47 7.42 2.39
CA LEU A 99 6.76 6.72 2.42
C LEU A 99 6.66 5.30 1.84
N LEU A 100 5.46 4.75 1.66
CA LEU A 100 5.24 3.41 1.11
C LEU A 100 5.07 3.43 -0.41
N TYR A 101 5.42 2.31 -1.04
CA TYR A 101 5.00 2.03 -2.41
C TYR A 101 3.57 1.48 -2.42
N PHE A 102 2.72 2.04 -3.28
CA PHE A 102 1.36 1.55 -3.51
C PHE A 102 1.26 0.65 -4.75
N LYS A 103 2.22 -0.27 -4.87
CA LYS A 103 2.32 -1.19 -6.01
C LYS A 103 2.80 -2.56 -5.55
N PRO A 104 2.24 -3.67 -6.07
CA PRO A 104 2.75 -4.99 -5.79
C PRO A 104 4.16 -5.19 -6.34
N GLY A 105 4.96 -6.01 -5.66
CA GLY A 105 6.29 -6.38 -6.09
C GLY A 105 7.19 -6.84 -4.95
N ALA A 106 8.45 -7.13 -5.28
CA ALA A 106 9.48 -7.45 -4.30
C ALA A 106 10.28 -6.19 -3.92
N TYR A 107 10.53 -6.03 -2.62
CA TYR A 107 11.15 -4.85 -2.05
C TYR A 107 12.17 -5.21 -0.96
N GLU A 108 13.03 -4.25 -0.66
CA GLU A 108 14.04 -4.33 0.40
C GLU A 108 14.30 -2.96 1.01
N PHE A 109 14.80 -2.95 2.24
CA PHE A 109 15.37 -1.75 2.86
C PHE A 109 16.89 -1.77 2.74
N ARG A 110 17.46 -0.59 2.51
CA ARG A 110 18.90 -0.36 2.48
C ARG A 110 19.27 0.71 3.50
N LEU A 111 20.27 0.41 4.32
CA LEU A 111 20.85 1.32 5.29
C LEU A 111 22.11 1.97 4.71
N TYR A 112 22.22 3.28 4.88
CA TYR A 112 23.35 4.11 4.44
C TYR A 112 23.94 4.86 5.61
N LEU A 113 25.25 5.00 5.62
CA LEU A 113 26.00 5.72 6.66
C LEU A 113 26.63 7.00 6.09
N ASN A 114 26.80 8.01 6.94
CA ASN A 114 27.63 9.19 6.66
C ASN A 114 27.25 9.97 5.40
N SER A 115 25.96 10.02 5.04
CA SER A 115 25.48 10.61 3.78
C SER A 115 26.09 10.01 2.50
N ASN A 116 26.80 8.89 2.59
CA ASN A 116 27.32 8.19 1.42
C ASN A 116 26.20 7.39 0.75
N HIS A 117 26.32 7.20 -0.56
CA HIS A 117 25.40 6.35 -1.34
C HIS A 117 25.83 4.87 -1.39
N GLU A 118 26.81 4.51 -0.57
CA GLU A 118 27.26 3.14 -0.36
C GLU A 118 26.34 2.45 0.63
N VAL A 119 25.87 1.27 0.23
CA VAL A 119 24.94 0.47 1.00
C VAL A 119 25.71 -0.24 2.11
N TYR A 120 25.40 0.09 3.36
CA TYR A 120 26.01 -0.54 4.52
C TYR A 120 25.36 -1.87 4.87
N SER A 121 24.03 -1.95 4.79
CA SER A 121 23.29 -3.17 5.07
C SER A 121 21.99 -3.21 4.28
N ILE A 122 21.57 -4.42 3.90
CA ILE A 122 20.31 -4.68 3.19
C ILE A 122 19.45 -5.59 4.07
N SER A 123 18.14 -5.36 4.11
CA SER A 123 17.21 -6.29 4.75
C SER A 123 17.06 -7.56 3.92
N GLU A 124 16.45 -8.60 4.51
CA GLU A 124 15.86 -9.65 3.68
C GLU A 124 14.76 -9.05 2.79
N ALA A 125 14.65 -9.57 1.57
CA ALA A 125 13.60 -9.17 0.65
C ALA A 125 12.23 -9.63 1.13
N PHE A 126 11.19 -8.89 0.73
CA PHE A 126 9.79 -9.20 1.02
C PHE A 126 8.88 -8.70 -0.09
N GLU A 127 7.65 -9.20 -0.12
CA GLU A 127 6.64 -8.79 -1.08
C GLU A 127 5.71 -7.72 -0.50
N LEU A 128 5.35 -6.75 -1.33
CA LEU A 128 4.12 -5.97 -1.12
C LEU A 128 3.00 -6.65 -1.89
N ARG A 129 1.97 -7.08 -1.16
CA ARG A 129 0.79 -7.77 -1.71
C ARG A 129 -0.45 -6.89 -1.65
N LEU A 130 -1.39 -7.16 -2.55
CA LEU A 130 -2.69 -6.49 -2.50
C LEU A 130 -3.41 -6.86 -1.20
N PRO A 131 -4.10 -5.91 -0.54
CA PRO A 131 -4.95 -6.24 0.59
C PRO A 131 -6.10 -7.15 0.11
N VAL A 132 -6.44 -8.13 0.94
CA VAL A 132 -7.59 -8.99 0.69
C VAL A 132 -8.86 -8.26 1.12
N LEU A 133 -9.83 -8.14 0.21
CA LEU A 133 -11.16 -7.62 0.51
C LEU A 133 -12.19 -8.73 0.45
N ASN A 134 -13.03 -8.83 1.48
CA ASN A 134 -14.17 -9.73 1.47
C ASN A 134 -15.38 -9.01 0.88
N ILE A 135 -15.48 -8.99 -0.45
CA ILE A 135 -16.63 -8.38 -1.13
C ILE A 135 -17.86 -9.27 -0.87
N PRO A 136 -18.88 -8.79 -0.15
CA PRO A 136 -20.02 -9.62 0.19
C PRO A 136 -20.92 -9.86 -1.03
N LYS A 137 -21.59 -11.01 -1.05
CA LYS A 137 -22.74 -11.25 -1.91
C LYS A 137 -23.98 -10.72 -1.19
N ILE A 138 -24.78 -9.89 -1.87
CA ILE A 138 -26.05 -9.42 -1.33
C ILE A 138 -27.14 -10.35 -1.85
N SER A 139 -27.76 -11.09 -0.95
CA SER A 139 -28.96 -11.91 -1.14
C SER A 139 -30.24 -11.07 -1.06
N ASN A 140 -31.38 -11.67 -1.39
CA ASN A 140 -32.72 -11.07 -1.23
C ASN A 140 -33.18 -10.98 0.25
N ASP A 141 -32.27 -10.98 1.21
CA ASP A 141 -32.58 -10.88 2.64
C ASP A 141 -33.17 -9.52 2.99
N SER A 142 -33.68 -9.35 4.21
CA SER A 142 -34.28 -8.08 4.66
C SER A 142 -33.34 -6.88 4.46
N GLN A 143 -33.92 -5.71 4.14
CA GLN A 143 -33.16 -4.46 3.91
C GLN A 143 -32.21 -4.11 5.07
N VAL A 144 -32.59 -4.45 6.30
CA VAL A 144 -31.76 -4.20 7.51
C VAL A 144 -30.47 -5.02 7.46
N ILE A 145 -30.57 -6.32 7.15
CA ILE A 145 -29.40 -7.22 7.05
C ILE A 145 -28.48 -6.75 5.92
N GLN A 146 -29.05 -6.34 4.78
CA GLN A 146 -28.26 -5.82 3.67
C GLN A 146 -27.46 -4.56 4.06
N ASN A 147 -28.07 -3.63 4.80
CA ASN A 147 -27.40 -2.42 5.24
C ASN A 147 -26.23 -2.72 6.19
N GLU A 148 -26.41 -3.63 7.15
CA GLU A 148 -25.33 -4.02 8.08
C GLU A 148 -24.13 -4.66 7.34
N VAL A 149 -24.41 -5.51 6.35
CA VAL A 149 -23.37 -6.13 5.50
C VAL A 149 -22.62 -5.07 4.69
N ILE A 150 -23.34 -4.10 4.12
CA ILE A 150 -22.73 -2.99 3.38
C ILE A 150 -21.86 -2.14 4.30
N ASP A 151 -22.32 -1.81 5.50
CA ASP A 151 -21.57 -0.95 6.42
C ASP A 151 -20.27 -1.62 6.89
N LYS A 152 -20.30 -2.94 7.18
CA LYS A 152 -19.07 -3.71 7.46
C LYS A 152 -18.09 -3.69 6.29
N PHE A 153 -18.59 -3.80 5.05
CA PHE A 153 -17.74 -3.73 3.87
C PHE A 153 -17.16 -2.33 3.63
N VAL A 154 -17.94 -1.27 3.91
CA VAL A 154 -17.47 0.12 3.87
C VAL A 154 -16.31 0.32 4.85
N ASP A 155 -16.44 -0.17 6.09
CA ASP A 155 -15.38 -0.10 7.09
C ASP A 155 -14.12 -0.84 6.63
N GLU A 156 -14.28 -2.04 6.05
CA GLU A 156 -13.17 -2.83 5.53
C GLU A 156 -12.43 -2.09 4.39
N VAL A 157 -13.17 -1.55 3.41
CA VAL A 157 -12.61 -0.80 2.29
C VAL A 157 -11.91 0.47 2.78
N TYR A 158 -12.51 1.17 3.72
CA TYR A 158 -11.90 2.35 4.32
C TYR A 158 -10.57 2.00 5.00
N LEU A 159 -10.56 1.00 5.89
CA LEU A 159 -9.39 0.63 6.68
C LEU A 159 -8.25 0.06 5.82
N LYS A 160 -8.57 -0.74 4.80
CA LYS A 160 -7.56 -1.45 4.00
C LYS A 160 -7.09 -0.69 2.77
N ILE A 161 -7.87 0.27 2.26
CA ILE A 161 -7.56 0.98 1.01
C ILE A 161 -7.41 2.48 1.24
N PHE A 162 -8.43 3.13 1.79
CA PHE A 162 -8.45 4.60 1.88
C PHE A 162 -7.54 5.13 2.97
N LYS A 163 -7.66 4.63 4.20
CA LYS A 163 -6.89 5.08 5.36
C LYS A 163 -5.37 5.02 5.12
N PRO A 164 -4.80 3.97 4.50
CA PRO A 164 -3.37 3.97 4.16
C PRO A 164 -2.93 5.05 3.17
N ILE A 165 -3.80 5.46 2.25
CA ILE A 165 -3.52 6.49 1.24
C ILE A 165 -3.78 7.89 1.80
N TYR A 166 -4.82 8.02 2.63
CA TYR A 166 -5.34 9.26 3.19
C TYR A 166 -5.34 9.19 4.73
N ASP A 167 -4.15 9.43 5.29
CA ASP A 167 -3.86 9.35 6.71
C ASP A 167 -4.65 10.30 7.62
N ASN A 168 -5.06 11.45 7.09
CA ASN A 168 -5.78 12.48 7.85
C ASN A 168 -7.24 12.67 7.40
N ILE A 169 -7.81 11.67 6.72
CA ILE A 169 -9.19 11.72 6.24
C ILE A 169 -9.99 10.65 6.95
N SER A 170 -11.01 11.08 7.69
CA SER A 170 -11.92 10.17 8.37
C SER A 170 -12.93 9.53 7.42
N LEU A 171 -13.63 8.49 7.89
CA LEU A 171 -14.74 7.91 7.14
C LEU A 171 -15.87 8.93 6.93
N ASP A 172 -16.16 9.77 7.93
CA ASP A 172 -17.20 10.81 7.85
C ASP A 172 -16.87 11.88 6.80
N ASP A 173 -15.58 12.21 6.65
CA ASP A 173 -15.10 13.10 5.60
C ASP A 173 -15.36 12.50 4.21
N LEU A 174 -15.10 11.21 4.03
CA LEU A 174 -15.38 10.51 2.76
C LEU A 174 -16.89 10.39 2.49
N ASN A 175 -17.72 10.42 3.53
CA ASN A 175 -19.18 10.42 3.38
C ASN A 175 -19.75 11.80 3.03
N SER A 176 -19.11 12.87 3.51
CA SER A 176 -19.65 14.24 3.40
C SER A 176 -18.97 15.08 2.32
N ASN A 177 -17.70 14.81 2.00
CA ASN A 177 -16.83 15.66 1.19
C ASN A 177 -16.11 14.88 0.07
N TRP A 178 -16.67 13.73 -0.36
CA TRP A 178 -16.07 12.81 -1.33
C TRP A 178 -15.45 13.52 -2.55
N VAL A 179 -16.28 14.23 -3.32
CA VAL A 179 -15.85 14.85 -4.58
C VAL A 179 -14.71 15.84 -4.34
N THR A 180 -14.80 16.65 -3.28
CA THR A 180 -13.77 17.62 -2.91
C THR A 180 -12.45 16.94 -2.58
N ILE A 181 -12.47 15.87 -1.78
CA ILE A 181 -11.28 15.11 -1.36
C ILE A 181 -10.61 14.43 -2.55
N ILE A 182 -11.41 13.72 -3.33
CA ILE A 182 -10.96 12.85 -4.42
C ILE A 182 -10.47 13.67 -5.62
N SER A 183 -11.08 14.84 -5.86
CA SER A 183 -10.73 15.72 -6.98
C SER A 183 -9.68 16.79 -6.64
N ASP A 184 -9.22 16.88 -5.38
CA ASP A 184 -8.19 17.86 -5.00
C ASP A 184 -6.89 17.57 -5.76
N LYS A 185 -6.37 18.59 -6.46
CA LYS A 185 -5.09 18.53 -7.17
C LYS A 185 -3.93 18.13 -6.25
N LYS A 186 -3.98 18.53 -4.97
CA LYS A 186 -2.97 18.13 -3.96
C LYS A 186 -2.97 16.63 -3.70
N ASN A 187 -4.11 15.98 -3.92
CA ASN A 187 -4.30 14.54 -3.75
C ASN A 187 -4.15 13.75 -5.05
N LYS A 188 -3.74 14.37 -6.17
CA LYS A 188 -3.69 13.71 -7.48
C LYS A 188 -2.94 12.36 -7.46
N LEU A 189 -1.74 12.32 -6.89
CA LEU A 189 -0.96 11.09 -6.79
C LEU A 189 -1.63 10.04 -5.88
N LYS A 190 -2.20 10.48 -4.76
CA LYS A 190 -2.95 9.62 -3.84
C LYS A 190 -4.16 8.99 -4.55
N PHE A 191 -4.87 9.78 -5.35
CA PHE A 191 -5.99 9.31 -6.14
C PHE A 191 -5.58 8.33 -7.24
N GLU A 192 -4.46 8.58 -7.92
CA GLU A 192 -3.90 7.64 -8.90
C GLU A 192 -3.54 6.30 -8.24
N ASN A 193 -2.90 6.34 -7.07
CA ASN A 193 -2.59 5.14 -6.28
C ASN A 193 -3.87 4.40 -5.85
N LEU A 194 -4.89 5.12 -5.39
CA LEU A 194 -6.19 4.56 -5.01
C LEU A 194 -6.84 3.84 -6.20
N SER A 195 -6.94 4.51 -7.34
CA SER A 195 -7.56 3.96 -8.55
C SER A 195 -6.83 2.72 -9.04
N ASN A 196 -5.49 2.74 -9.06
CA ASN A 196 -4.68 1.59 -9.45
C ASN A 196 -4.87 0.43 -8.48
N LEU A 197 -4.87 0.69 -7.18
CA LEU A 197 -5.03 -0.32 -6.15
C LEU A 197 -6.41 -0.99 -6.24
N ILE A 198 -7.48 -0.20 -6.39
CA ILE A 198 -8.84 -0.72 -6.58
C ILE A 198 -8.92 -1.61 -7.83
N ASN A 199 -8.38 -1.16 -8.96
CA ASN A 199 -8.37 -1.94 -10.20
C ASN A 199 -7.61 -3.26 -10.06
N LEU A 200 -6.47 -3.24 -9.36
CA LEU A 200 -5.67 -4.45 -9.11
C LEU A 200 -6.40 -5.45 -8.21
N ILE A 201 -7.06 -4.98 -7.14
CA ILE A 201 -7.80 -5.84 -6.21
C ILE A 201 -9.01 -6.47 -6.92
N LEU A 202 -9.73 -5.67 -7.69
CA LEU A 202 -10.95 -6.08 -8.37
C LEU A 202 -10.70 -6.90 -9.63
N LYS A 203 -9.48 -6.86 -10.17
CA LYS A 203 -9.08 -7.51 -11.44
C LYS A 203 -9.88 -7.05 -12.66
N PHE A 204 -10.40 -5.83 -12.65
CA PHE A 204 -10.96 -5.18 -13.84
C PHE A 204 -10.64 -3.69 -13.86
N ASN A 205 -10.64 -3.10 -15.07
CA ASN A 205 -10.23 -1.72 -15.27
C ASN A 205 -11.42 -0.76 -15.11
N LEU A 206 -11.59 -0.19 -13.91
CA LEU A 206 -12.49 0.94 -13.71
C LEU A 206 -11.83 2.21 -14.25
N ASN A 207 -12.56 2.93 -15.11
CA ASN A 207 -12.22 4.31 -15.40
C ASN A 207 -12.25 5.12 -14.09
N LYS A 208 -11.17 5.83 -13.78
CA LYS A 208 -11.05 6.70 -12.60
C LYS A 208 -12.22 7.67 -12.42
N ASN A 209 -12.88 8.09 -13.49
CA ASN A 209 -14.08 8.93 -13.42
C ASN A 209 -15.24 8.23 -12.70
N TYR A 210 -15.30 6.90 -12.71
CA TYR A 210 -16.26 6.14 -11.92
C TYR A 210 -16.02 6.26 -10.42
N LEU A 211 -14.79 6.51 -9.96
CA LEU A 211 -14.53 6.78 -8.54
C LEU A 211 -14.95 8.22 -8.19
N ILE A 212 -14.58 9.20 -9.03
CA ILE A 212 -14.88 10.62 -8.79
C ILE A 212 -16.39 10.89 -8.77
N ASN A 213 -17.15 10.24 -9.64
CA ASN A 213 -18.56 10.53 -9.84
C ASN A 213 -19.49 9.87 -8.80
N GLU A 214 -18.97 9.07 -7.87
CA GLU A 214 -19.77 8.56 -6.75
C GLU A 214 -20.03 9.66 -5.72
N GLU A 215 -21.16 9.57 -5.01
CA GLU A 215 -21.52 10.56 -3.99
C GLU A 215 -20.67 10.42 -2.71
N ASN A 216 -20.33 9.18 -2.36
CA ASN A 216 -19.57 8.82 -1.17
C ASN A 216 -19.03 7.39 -1.24
N LEU A 217 -18.25 7.01 -0.23
CA LEU A 217 -17.66 5.68 -0.13
C LEU A 217 -18.72 4.57 -0.08
N LYS A 218 -19.86 4.80 0.59
CA LYS A 218 -20.94 3.80 0.68
C LYS A 218 -21.55 3.47 -0.67
N LYS A 219 -21.83 4.48 -1.50
CA LYS A 219 -22.32 4.30 -2.87
C LYS A 219 -21.32 3.56 -3.75
N LEU A 220 -20.04 3.92 -3.64
CA LEU A 220 -18.97 3.17 -4.31
C LEU A 220 -18.98 1.69 -3.89
N CYS A 221 -19.02 1.40 -2.59
CA CYS A 221 -19.01 0.02 -2.07
C CYS A 221 -20.21 -0.80 -2.57
N ILE A 222 -21.42 -0.22 -2.56
CA ILE A 222 -22.62 -0.85 -3.14
C ILE A 222 -22.40 -1.19 -4.61
N LYS A 223 -21.79 -0.27 -5.36
CA LYS A 223 -21.48 -0.49 -6.78
C LYS A 223 -20.44 -1.58 -6.99
N LEU A 224 -19.39 -1.62 -6.16
CA LEU A 224 -18.38 -2.68 -6.21
C LEU A 224 -18.99 -4.05 -5.95
N ILE A 225 -19.89 -4.16 -4.96
CA ILE A 225 -20.63 -5.38 -4.69
C ILE A 225 -21.46 -5.80 -5.90
N ARG A 226 -22.22 -4.87 -6.50
CA ARG A 226 -23.02 -5.16 -7.70
C ARG A 226 -22.17 -5.66 -8.85
N ILE A 227 -21.03 -5.01 -9.12
CA ILE A 227 -20.12 -5.43 -10.18
C ILE A 227 -19.56 -6.82 -9.88
N LYS A 228 -19.16 -7.09 -8.64
CA LYS A 228 -18.66 -8.42 -8.25
C LYS A 228 -19.73 -9.50 -8.41
N ASN A 229 -20.97 -9.22 -8.01
CA ASN A 229 -22.08 -10.16 -8.20
C ASN A 229 -22.36 -10.46 -9.67
N LEU A 230 -22.22 -9.47 -10.57
CA LEU A 230 -22.36 -9.67 -12.02
C LEU A 230 -21.25 -10.55 -12.60
N PHE A 231 -20.02 -10.46 -12.08
CA PHE A 231 -18.93 -11.33 -12.51
C PHE A 231 -19.01 -12.73 -11.90
N ASP A 232 -19.61 -12.86 -10.71
CA ASP A 232 -19.77 -14.13 -10.01
C ASP A 232 -21.06 -14.89 -10.40
N SER A 233 -21.98 -14.27 -11.14
CA SER A 233 -23.15 -14.97 -11.69
C SER A 233 -22.73 -15.91 -12.82
N GLU A 234 -23.18 -17.17 -12.73
CA GLU A 234 -22.78 -18.31 -13.55
C GLU A 234 -22.91 -18.10 -15.08
N GLU A 235 -23.75 -17.16 -15.54
CA GLU A 235 -23.97 -16.85 -16.96
C GLU A 235 -22.71 -16.39 -17.72
N LEU A 236 -21.69 -15.83 -17.05
CA LEU A 236 -20.40 -15.48 -17.68
C LEU A 236 -19.39 -16.63 -17.68
N ASN A 237 -19.55 -17.62 -16.80
CA ASN A 237 -18.68 -18.80 -16.76
C ASN A 237 -19.09 -19.80 -17.84
N GLU A 238 -20.39 -20.00 -18.09
CA GLU A 238 -20.88 -20.83 -19.20
C GLU A 238 -20.46 -20.28 -20.57
N PHE A 239 -20.42 -18.94 -20.73
CA PHE A 239 -19.98 -18.31 -21.98
C PHE A 239 -18.47 -18.49 -22.24
N ASN A 240 -17.64 -18.55 -21.19
CA ASN A 240 -16.19 -18.78 -21.33
C ASN A 240 -15.88 -20.27 -21.56
N GLU A 241 -16.60 -21.19 -20.92
CA GLU A 241 -16.46 -22.64 -21.19
C GLU A 241 -16.93 -23.00 -22.61
N PHE A 242 -18.00 -22.39 -23.13
CA PHE A 242 -18.44 -22.60 -24.51
C PHE A 242 -17.38 -22.16 -25.54
N ASN A 243 -16.73 -21.02 -25.32
CA ASN A 243 -15.70 -20.50 -26.22
C ASN A 243 -14.39 -21.32 -26.18
N GLU A 244 -14.04 -21.94 -25.05
CA GLU A 244 -12.91 -22.87 -24.99
C GLU A 244 -13.20 -24.21 -25.69
N ILE A 245 -14.46 -24.67 -25.67
CA ILE A 245 -14.87 -25.92 -26.35
C ILE A 245 -14.96 -25.73 -27.86
N GLU A 246 -15.43 -24.59 -28.37
CA GLU A 246 -15.43 -24.31 -29.81
C GLU A 246 -14.02 -24.16 -30.38
N ASN A 247 -13.10 -23.54 -29.66
CA ASN A 247 -11.70 -23.42 -30.10
C ASN A 247 -10.92 -24.74 -30.06
N LYS A 248 -11.38 -25.74 -29.28
CA LYS A 248 -10.81 -27.10 -29.28
C LYS A 248 -11.37 -28.01 -30.37
N LYS A 249 -12.41 -27.60 -31.11
CA LYS A 249 -13.01 -28.37 -32.22
C LYS A 249 -12.48 -28.00 -33.60
N ILE A 250 -11.51 -27.07 -33.70
CA ILE A 250 -10.90 -26.60 -34.96
C ILE A 250 -9.42 -27.05 -35.06
N ILE A 251 -9.09 -28.24 -34.55
CA ILE A 251 -7.78 -28.89 -34.79
C ILE A 251 -8.03 -30.30 -35.31
#